data_AF-A0A957GRK5-F1
#
_entry.id   AF-A0A957GRK5-F1
#
_cell.length_a   1.000
_cell.length_b   1.000
_cell.length_c   1.000
_cell.angle_alpha   90.00
_cell.angle_beta   90.00
_cell.angle_gamma   90.00
#
_symmetry.space_group_name_H-M   'P 1'
#
loop_
_entity.id
_entity.type
_entity.pdbx_description
1 polymer ?
#
loop_
_entity_poly.entity_id
_entity_poly.type
_entity_poly.pdbx_seq_one_letter_code
_entity_poly.pdbx_strand_id
1 'polypeptide(L)'
;LGLQNEPPLNIRYQLFHRTASAILEAKRFNAKYAVMVVHSFSPEHKWFSDYQDFLGLFSVASKINELAKLPESEGKQIFTGWVVGQQKAG
;
A
#
# COMPACT_ATOMS: atom_id res chain seq x y z
N LEU A 1 -0.25 -14.02 -1.38
CA LEU A 1 -0.14 -13.19 -2.60
C LEU A 1 1.02 -13.67 -3.49
N GLY A 2 1.12 -14.97 -3.80
CA GLY A 2 2.18 -15.63 -4.60
C GLY A 2 3.36 -14.75 -5.10
N LEU A 3 4.45 -14.68 -4.33
CA LEU A 3 5.62 -13.85 -4.64
C LEU A 3 6.82 -14.70 -5.04
N GLN A 4 7.54 -14.27 -6.08
CA GLN A 4 8.66 -15.02 -6.67
C GLN A 4 10.07 -14.49 -6.37
N ASN A 5 10.29 -13.42 -5.60
CA ASN A 5 11.64 -13.05 -5.14
C ASN A 5 11.66 -12.13 -3.91
N GLU A 6 12.69 -12.30 -3.06
CA GLU A 6 12.81 -11.72 -1.72
C GLU A 6 13.63 -10.41 -1.65
N PRO A 7 13.05 -9.37 -1.06
CA PRO A 7 13.69 -8.09 -0.71
C PRO A 7 13.89 -7.87 0.79
N PRO A 8 14.41 -6.72 1.31
CA PRO A 8 14.50 -6.49 2.76
C PRO A 8 13.17 -6.82 3.45
N LEU A 9 13.15 -7.98 4.10
CA LEU A 9 11.92 -8.70 4.41
C LEU A 9 11.02 -7.86 5.31
N ASN A 10 11.59 -7.13 6.25
CA ASN A 10 10.83 -6.45 7.30
C ASN A 10 9.82 -5.40 6.79
N ILE A 11 10.20 -4.53 5.86
CA ILE A 11 9.33 -3.42 5.40
C ILE A 11 8.29 -3.93 4.40
N ARG A 12 8.71 -4.73 3.42
CA ARG A 12 7.79 -5.27 2.43
C ARG A 12 6.82 -6.29 3.03
N TYR A 13 7.25 -7.08 4.02
CA TYR A 13 6.36 -7.93 4.81
C TYR A 13 5.35 -7.10 5.61
N GLN A 14 5.75 -5.96 6.18
CA GLN A 14 4.80 -5.05 6.84
C GLN A 14 3.74 -4.50 5.87
N LEU A 15 4.13 -4.03 4.68
CA LEU A 15 3.16 -3.54 3.68
C LEU A 15 2.19 -4.64 3.25
N PHE A 16 2.70 -5.86 3.10
CA PHE A 16 1.90 -7.04 2.82
C PHE A 16 0.88 -7.35 3.92
N HIS A 17 1.32 -7.41 5.18
CA HIS A 17 0.44 -7.67 6.32
C HIS A 17 -0.61 -6.58 6.51
N ARG A 18 -0.25 -5.32 6.31
CA ARG A 18 -1.19 -4.21 6.41
C ARG A 18 -2.25 -4.29 5.31
N THR A 19 -1.84 -4.64 4.09
CA THR A 19 -2.78 -4.85 2.96
C THR A 19 -3.70 -6.04 3.23
N ALA A 20 -3.15 -7.17 3.69
CA ALA A 20 -3.95 -8.33 4.08
C ALA A 20 -4.94 -8.01 5.21
N SER A 21 -4.51 -7.25 6.20
CA SER A 21 -5.38 -6.80 7.30
C SER A 21 -6.53 -5.93 6.79
N ALA A 22 -6.28 -5.02 5.84
CA ALA A 22 -7.32 -4.20 5.21
C ALA A 22 -8.34 -5.05 4.43
N ILE A 23 -7.90 -6.11 3.74
CA ILE A 23 -8.79 -7.05 3.04
C ILE A 23 -9.65 -7.82 4.03
N LEU A 24 -9.05 -8.33 5.11
CA LEU A 24 -9.77 -9.06 6.16
C LEU A 24 -10.79 -8.17 6.85
N GLU A 25 -10.47 -6.90 7.10
CA GLU A 25 -11.41 -5.94 7.67
C GLU A 25 -12.56 -5.63 6.68
N ALA A 26 -12.26 -5.42 5.39
CA ALA A 26 -13.29 -5.26 4.38
C ALA A 26 -14.21 -6.49 4.29
N LYS A 27 -13.67 -7.70 4.47
CA LYS A 27 -14.46 -8.93 4.55
C LYS A 27 -15.35 -8.94 5.79
N ARG A 28 -14.81 -8.60 6.97
CA ARG A 28 -15.53 -8.54 8.23
C ARG A 28 -16.73 -7.60 8.19
N PHE A 29 -16.60 -6.46 7.50
CA PHE A 29 -17.66 -5.45 7.37
C PHE A 29 -18.50 -5.59 6.09
N ASN A 30 -18.30 -6.66 5.31
CA ASN A 30 -18.90 -6.83 3.99
C ASN A 30 -18.72 -5.60 3.06
N ALA A 31 -17.63 -4.86 3.26
CA ALA A 31 -17.29 -3.71 2.43
C ALA A 31 -16.83 -4.17 1.05
N LYS A 32 -17.11 -3.40 0.01
CA LYS A 32 -16.63 -3.67 -1.36
C LYS A 32 -15.16 -3.31 -1.56
N TYR A 33 -14.64 -2.38 -0.75
CA TYR A 33 -13.34 -1.76 -0.91
C TYR A 33 -12.46 -2.06 0.30
N ALA A 34 -11.20 -2.42 0.04
CA ALA A 34 -10.13 -2.49 1.03
C ALA A 34 -9.09 -1.43 0.66
N VAL A 35 -8.74 -0.56 1.60
CA VAL A 35 -7.80 0.54 1.34
C VAL A 35 -6.67 0.53 2.38
N MET A 36 -5.44 0.52 1.91
CA MET A 36 -4.24 0.65 2.75
C MET A 36 -3.53 1.96 2.42
N VAL A 37 -3.58 2.94 3.33
CA VAL A 37 -2.91 4.23 3.16
C VAL A 37 -1.73 4.32 4.11
N VAL A 38 -0.54 4.61 3.57
CA VAL A 38 0.66 4.92 4.35
C VAL A 38 0.82 6.43 4.40
N HIS A 39 0.79 7.00 5.60
CA HIS A 39 1.14 8.40 5.81
C HIS A 39 2.62 8.51 6.20
N SER A 40 3.42 9.10 5.32
CA SER A 40 4.82 9.41 5.60
C SER A 40 4.98 10.82 6.16
N PHE A 41 5.65 10.89 7.31
CA PHE A 41 6.05 12.15 7.96
C PHE A 41 7.44 12.60 7.54
N SER A 42 8.10 11.87 6.63
CA SER A 42 9.43 12.23 6.15
C SER A 42 9.33 13.26 5.01
N PRO A 43 9.95 14.45 5.15
CA PRO A 43 10.00 15.43 4.06
C PRO A 43 10.86 14.94 2.88
N GLU A 44 11.75 13.98 3.11
CA GLU A 44 12.63 13.36 2.11
C GLU A 44 12.00 12.11 1.45
N HIS A 45 10.73 11.82 1.73
CA HIS A 45 10.01 10.66 1.18
C HIS A 45 10.70 9.32 1.46
N LYS A 46 11.37 9.20 2.62
CA LYS A 46 12.00 7.94 3.04
C LYS A 46 11.00 6.79 2.93
N TRP A 47 11.49 5.66 2.41
CA TRP A 47 10.75 4.40 2.24
C TRP A 47 9.66 4.40 1.16
N PHE A 48 9.53 5.48 0.38
CA PHE A 48 8.64 5.47 -0.79
C PHE A 48 9.10 4.46 -1.85
N SER A 49 10.41 4.26 -2.02
CA SER A 49 10.96 3.23 -2.92
C SER A 49 10.52 1.83 -2.52
N ASP A 50 10.51 1.50 -1.22
CA ASP A 50 10.04 0.20 -0.75
C ASP A 50 8.54 0.00 -1.00
N TYR A 51 7.76 1.08 -0.90
CA TYR A 51 6.36 1.06 -1.29
C TYR A 51 6.21 0.83 -2.80
N GLN A 52 7.00 1.50 -3.64
CA GLN A 52 7.00 1.29 -5.09
C GLN A 52 7.41 -0.15 -5.44
N ASP A 53 8.42 -0.70 -4.79
CA ASP A 53 8.83 -2.08 -4.98
C ASP A 53 7.72 -3.07 -4.59
N PHE A 54 6.99 -2.80 -3.50
CA PHE A 54 5.82 -3.58 -3.11
C PHE A 54 4.72 -3.53 -4.18
N LEU A 55 4.43 -2.35 -4.77
CA LEU A 55 3.48 -2.26 -5.88
C LEU A 55 3.98 -3.00 -7.14
N GLY A 56 5.30 -2.98 -7.36
CA GLY A 56 5.95 -3.67 -8.46
C GLY A 56 5.71 -5.19 -8.45
N LEU A 57 5.51 -5.79 -7.27
CA LEU A 57 5.11 -7.21 -7.13
C LEU A 57 3.77 -7.52 -7.82
N PHE A 58 2.94 -6.50 -8.05
CA PHE A 58 1.65 -6.58 -8.73
C PHE A 58 1.68 -5.93 -10.11
N SER A 59 2.85 -5.54 -10.62
CA SER A 59 3.02 -4.76 -11.85
C SER A 59 2.24 -3.44 -11.83
N VAL A 60 2.08 -2.84 -10.65
CA VAL A 60 1.41 -1.55 -10.43
C VAL A 60 2.46 -0.49 -10.08
N ALA A 61 2.19 0.75 -10.47
CA ALA A 61 2.96 1.92 -10.05
C ALA A 61 2.01 3.01 -9.51
N SER A 62 2.52 3.85 -8.62
CA SER A 62 1.81 5.03 -8.11
C SER A 62 2.80 6.14 -7.77
N LYS A 63 2.33 7.38 -7.77
CA LYS A 63 3.05 8.54 -7.25
C LYS A 63 2.62 8.85 -5.82
N ILE A 64 3.38 9.73 -5.17
CA ILE A 64 3.00 10.30 -3.88
C ILE A 64 1.68 11.05 -4.04
N ASN A 65 0.78 10.89 -3.07
CA ASN A 65 -0.57 11.42 -3.04
C ASN A 65 -1.52 10.88 -4.13
N GLU A 66 -1.20 9.72 -4.73
CA GLU A 66 -2.08 9.01 -5.66
C GLU A 66 -2.48 7.63 -5.11
N LEU A 67 -3.73 7.24 -5.38
CA LEU A 67 -4.21 5.89 -5.12
C LEU A 67 -3.82 4.96 -6.27
N ALA A 68 -3.15 3.85 -5.94
CA ALA A 68 -2.92 2.72 -6.82
C ALA A 68 -4.03 1.68 -6.62
N LYS A 69 -4.52 1.10 -7.71
CA LYS A 69 -5.42 -0.06 -7.65
C LYS A 69 -4.61 -1.34 -7.79
N LEU A 70 -4.73 -2.25 -6.82
CA LEU A 70 -4.14 -3.57 -6.89
C LEU A 70 -5.13 -4.58 -7.53
N PRO A 71 -4.65 -5.77 -7.96
CA PRO A 71 -5.52 -6.87 -8.35
C PRO A 71 -6.56 -7.17 -7.27
N GLU A 72 -7.76 -7.53 -7.70
CA GLU A 72 -8.85 -7.89 -6.80
C GLU A 72 -8.50 -9.14 -5.96
N SER A 73 -8.99 -9.19 -4.73
CA SER A 73 -8.88 -10.38 -3.88
C SER A 73 -10.21 -10.66 -3.20
N GLU A 74 -10.71 -11.90 -3.31
CA GLU A 74 -11.96 -12.35 -2.68
C GLU A 74 -13.17 -11.44 -2.97
N GLY A 75 -13.30 -10.91 -4.19
CA GLY A 75 -14.40 -10.01 -4.55
C GLY A 75 -14.23 -8.56 -4.05
N LYS A 76 -13.07 -8.22 -3.47
CA LYS A 76 -12.79 -6.91 -2.85
C LYS A 76 -11.84 -6.11 -3.72
N GLN A 77 -12.24 -4.88 -4.03
CA GLN A 77 -11.39 -3.93 -4.75
C GLN A 77 -10.36 -3.35 -3.79
N ILE A 78 -9.07 -3.53 -4.12
CA ILE A 78 -7.96 -3.15 -3.25
C ILE A 78 -7.31 -1.89 -3.77
N PHE A 79 -7.17 -0.90 -2.90
CA PHE A 79 -6.44 0.33 -3.17
C PHE A 79 -5.33 0.53 -2.17
N THR A 80 -4.22 1.11 -2.63
CA THR A 80 -3.12 1.52 -1.78
C THR A 80 -2.74 2.96 -2.08
N GLY A 81 -2.28 3.70 -1.07
CA GLY A 81 -1.86 5.09 -1.26
C GLY A 81 -0.68 5.43 -0.37
N TRP A 82 0.21 6.28 -0.88
CA TRP A 82 1.26 6.91 -0.09
C TRP A 82 0.96 8.39 0.01
N VAL A 83 0.68 8.88 1.23
CA VAL A 83 0.37 10.29 1.47
C VAL A 83 1.47 10.93 2.30
N VAL A 84 1.74 12.20 2.05
CA VAL A 84 2.68 13.02 2.82
C VAL A 84 1.94 14.18 3.47
N GLY A 85 2.30 14.51 4.69
CA GLY A 85 1.73 15.66 5.39
C GLY A 85 2.04 16.97 4.64
N GLN A 86 1.14 17.96 4.73
CA GLN A 86 1.42 19.29 4.18
C GLN A 86 2.49 19.99 5.04
N GLN A 87 3.55 20.51 4.40
CA GLN A 87 4.37 21.56 5.01
C GLN A 87 3.46 22.78 5.18
N LYS A 88 3.34 23.30 6.40
CA LYS A 88 2.72 24.60 6.62
C LYS A 88 3.48 25.62 5.76
N ALA A 89 2.78 26.32 4.87
CA ALA A 89 3.31 27.54 4.27
C ALA A 89 3.61 28.50 5.42
N GLY A 90 4.89 28.79 5.63
CA GLY A 90 5.36 29.82 6.55
C GLY A 90 5.16 31.21 5.97
#